data_AF-A0A1V5RNR1-F1
#
_entry.id   AF-A0A1V5RNR1-F1
#
_cell.length_a   1.000
_cell.length_b   1.000
_cell.length_c   1.000
_cell.angle_alpha   90.00
_cell.angle_beta   90.00
_cell.angle_gamma   90.00
#
_symmetry.space_group_name_H-M   'P 1'
#
loop_
_entity.id
_entity.type
_entity.pdbx_description
1 polymer ?
#
loop_
_entity_poly.entity_id
_entity_poly.type
_entity_poly.pdbx_seq_one_letter_code
_entity_poly.pdbx_strand_id
1 'polypeptide(L)'
;MMKTPIVTLKTEIPLTLAASAFPPTAYMFLPKIVLFQMNHAIKIAKRAGMMSFGNVMIPLLDEAENRHTIVRYEGRSVEITLKGRTKERGLQSICELSNISIENTMAIGDELNDYGMLQHAGLGVAVGNAVPSIKAQADWVARSGYTEGVVEAIKTFVVRDNR
;
A
#
# COMPACT_ATOMS: atom_id res chain seq x y z
N MET A 1 -11.15 28.23 -22.53
CA MET A 1 -10.31 27.40 -23.45
C MET A 1 -9.01 27.11 -22.73
N MET A 2 -8.48 25.90 -22.56
CA MET A 2 -8.90 24.53 -22.90
C MET A 2 -8.82 23.70 -21.61
N LYS A 3 -9.86 22.92 -21.29
CA LYS A 3 -9.79 21.89 -20.25
C LYS A 3 -8.89 20.78 -20.80
N THR A 4 -7.69 20.62 -20.26
CA THR A 4 -6.85 19.45 -20.54
C THR A 4 -7.69 18.20 -20.24
N PRO A 5 -7.79 17.23 -21.15
CA PRO A 5 -8.62 16.07 -20.90
C PRO A 5 -7.98 15.32 -19.74
N ILE A 6 -8.71 15.21 -18.64
CA ILE A 6 -8.67 13.98 -17.85
C ILE A 6 -8.91 12.90 -18.92
N VAL A 7 -7.96 11.99 -19.10
CA VAL A 7 -8.26 10.75 -19.82
C VAL A 7 -9.29 10.05 -18.93
N THR A 8 -10.55 10.43 -19.10
CA THR A 8 -11.68 9.64 -18.64
C THR A 8 -11.52 8.35 -19.41
N LEU A 9 -11.09 7.30 -18.73
CA LEU A 9 -11.11 5.95 -19.26
C LEU A 9 -12.58 5.66 -19.60
N LYS A 10 -12.99 5.99 -20.82
CA LYS A 10 -14.21 5.48 -21.43
C LYS A 10 -13.94 4.04 -21.80
N THR A 11 -13.92 3.18 -20.80
CA THR A 11 -14.27 1.79 -21.01
C THR A 11 -15.71 1.69 -20.53
N GLU A 12 -16.66 1.84 -21.45
CA GLU A 12 -17.96 1.20 -21.27
C GLU A 12 -17.66 -0.30 -21.20
N ILE A 13 -17.48 -0.78 -19.97
CA ILE A 13 -17.46 -2.21 -19.70
C ILE A 13 -18.92 -2.66 -19.92
N PRO A 14 -19.18 -3.63 -20.80
CA PRO A 14 -20.54 -4.11 -21.03
C PRO A 14 -21.20 -4.48 -19.70
N LEU A 15 -22.36 -3.87 -19.40
CA LEU A 15 -23.12 -4.09 -18.17
C LEU A 15 -23.51 -5.56 -17.94
N THR A 16 -23.34 -6.43 -18.92
CA THR A 16 -23.57 -7.88 -18.82
C THR A 16 -22.48 -8.63 -18.04
N LEU A 17 -21.37 -7.97 -17.66
CA LEU A 17 -20.38 -8.50 -16.71
C LEU A 17 -20.46 -7.83 -15.32
N ALA A 18 -21.52 -7.06 -15.03
CA ALA A 18 -21.61 -6.21 -13.84
C ALA A 18 -22.29 -6.85 -12.61
N ALA A 19 -22.65 -8.15 -12.63
CA ALA A 19 -23.45 -8.72 -11.55
C ALA A 19 -23.11 -10.19 -11.23
N SER A 20 -21.90 -10.47 -10.73
CA SER A 20 -21.68 -11.44 -9.64
C SER A 20 -20.18 -11.57 -9.33
N ALA A 21 -19.82 -11.32 -8.08
CA ALA A 21 -18.51 -11.53 -7.46
C ALA A 21 -17.33 -10.66 -7.98
N PHE A 22 -17.16 -9.48 -7.36
CA PHE A 22 -15.99 -8.56 -7.42
C PHE A 22 -15.70 -7.84 -8.76
N PRO A 23 -15.85 -6.49 -8.83
CA PRO A 23 -14.86 -5.67 -9.55
C PRO A 23 -14.59 -4.29 -8.89
N PRO A 24 -13.48 -3.54 -9.19
CA PRO A 24 -12.94 -3.27 -10.52
C PRO A 24 -11.40 -3.16 -10.56
N THR A 25 -10.70 -4.28 -10.76
CA THR A 25 -9.26 -4.23 -11.05
C THR A 25 -9.09 -4.07 -12.56
N ALA A 26 -8.85 -2.84 -13.03
CA ALA A 26 -8.52 -2.60 -14.43
C ALA A 26 -7.01 -2.65 -14.62
N TYR A 27 -6.56 -3.38 -15.64
CA TYR A 27 -5.15 -3.52 -16.01
C TYR A 27 -4.92 -2.90 -17.37
N MET A 28 -3.88 -2.08 -17.48
CA MET A 28 -3.40 -1.60 -18.77
C MET A 28 -1.91 -1.91 -18.90
N PHE A 29 -1.58 -2.75 -19.88
CA PHE A 29 -0.21 -3.05 -20.28
C PHE A 29 0.21 -2.09 -21.38
N LEU A 30 0.98 -1.08 -21.02
CA LEU A 30 1.71 -0.27 -21.99
C LEU A 30 3.04 -0.97 -22.30
N PRO A 31 3.71 -0.69 -23.44
CA PRO A 31 4.95 -1.36 -23.82
C PRO A 31 6.03 -1.39 -22.73
N LYS A 32 5.95 -0.44 -21.78
CA LYS A 32 6.93 -0.17 -20.73
C LYS A 32 6.38 -0.15 -19.30
N ILE A 33 5.07 -0.04 -19.11
CA ILE A 33 4.45 0.25 -17.80
C ILE A 33 3.24 -0.66 -17.62
N VAL A 34 3.04 -1.11 -16.38
CA VAL A 34 1.79 -1.75 -15.96
C VAL A 34 1.04 -0.80 -15.02
N LEU A 35 -0.19 -0.45 -15.40
CA LEU A 35 -1.10 0.33 -14.58
C LEU A 35 -2.15 -0.59 -13.96
N PHE A 36 -2.32 -0.46 -12.66
CA PHE A 36 -3.34 -1.15 -11.87
C PHE A 36 -4.23 -0.09 -11.22
N GLN A 37 -5.52 -0.10 -11.50
CA GLN A 37 -6.49 0.70 -10.77
C GLN A 37 -7.30 -0.20 -9.84
N MET A 38 -7.31 0.12 -8.55
CA MET A 38 -8.09 -0.57 -7.52
C MET A 38 -8.94 0.46 -6.79
N ASN A 39 -10.21 0.61 -7.16
CA ASN A 39 -11.15 1.61 -6.61
C ASN A 39 -10.58 3.04 -6.59
N HIS A 40 -9.90 3.42 -5.49
CA HIS A 40 -9.34 4.74 -5.22
C HIS A 40 -7.80 4.78 -5.19
N ALA A 41 -7.14 3.69 -5.60
CA ALA A 41 -5.70 3.59 -5.72
C ALA A 41 -5.28 3.35 -7.16
N ILE A 42 -4.21 4.01 -7.57
CA ILE A 42 -3.49 3.76 -8.83
C ILE A 42 -2.11 3.25 -8.46
N LYS A 43 -1.74 2.06 -8.95
CA LYS A 43 -0.38 1.54 -8.85
C LYS A 43 0.26 1.50 -10.23
N ILE A 44 1.47 2.04 -10.30
CA ILE A 44 2.27 2.15 -11.52
C ILE A 44 3.52 1.31 -11.29
N ALA A 45 3.71 0.24 -12.06
CA ALA A 45 4.86 -0.66 -11.92
C ALA A 45 5.62 -0.78 -13.25
N LYS A 46 6.95 -0.85 -13.17
CA LYS A 46 7.79 -0.99 -14.36
C LYS A 46 7.83 -2.45 -14.79
N ARG A 47 7.97 -2.69 -16.09
CA ARG A 47 8.24 -4.05 -16.58
C ARG A 47 9.65 -4.49 -16.18
N ALA A 48 9.83 -5.79 -15.95
CA ALA A 48 11.15 -6.38 -15.71
C ALA A 48 12.12 -6.03 -16.87
N GLY A 49 13.38 -5.73 -16.54
CA GLY A 49 14.41 -5.36 -17.52
C GLY A 49 14.47 -3.87 -17.92
N MET A 50 13.56 -3.04 -17.43
CA MET A 50 13.59 -1.60 -17.69
C MET A 50 14.38 -0.80 -16.64
N MET A 51 14.99 0.32 -17.09
CA MET A 51 15.56 1.34 -16.19
C MET A 51 14.52 1.79 -15.16
N SER A 52 15.01 2.22 -13.98
CA SER A 52 14.19 2.82 -12.91
C SER A 52 13.24 3.87 -13.49
N PHE A 53 12.04 4.01 -12.89
CA PHE A 53 11.09 5.05 -13.25
C PHE A 53 11.71 6.45 -13.35
N GLY A 54 12.81 6.68 -12.61
CA GLY A 54 13.78 7.75 -12.88
C GLY A 54 13.21 9.17 -12.87
N ASN A 55 14.09 10.15 -13.08
CA ASN A 55 13.81 11.60 -12.95
C ASN A 55 12.64 12.14 -13.80
N VAL A 56 12.07 11.34 -14.71
CA VAL A 56 10.97 11.74 -15.60
C VAL A 56 9.65 11.86 -14.85
N MET A 57 9.37 10.93 -13.92
CA MET A 57 8.12 10.97 -13.16
C MET A 57 8.21 11.84 -11.91
N ILE A 58 9.42 12.10 -11.39
CA ILE A 58 9.62 12.83 -10.13
C ILE A 58 8.89 14.18 -10.13
N PRO A 59 9.06 15.08 -11.13
CA PRO A 59 8.37 16.37 -11.11
C PRO A 59 6.84 16.25 -11.10
N LEU A 60 6.30 15.29 -11.85
CA LEU A 60 4.85 15.06 -11.90
C LEU A 60 4.31 14.50 -10.57
N LEU A 61 5.06 13.59 -9.94
CA LEU A 61 4.70 13.04 -8.64
C LEU A 61 4.78 14.10 -7.55
N ASP A 62 5.81 14.94 -7.55
CA ASP A 62 5.98 16.05 -6.62
C ASP A 62 4.80 17.04 -6.73
N GLU A 63 4.34 17.36 -7.96
CA GLU A 63 3.14 18.18 -8.16
C GLU A 63 1.87 17.50 -7.64
N ALA A 64 1.75 16.19 -7.87
CA ALA A 64 0.59 15.40 -7.46
C ALA A 64 0.50 15.18 -5.95
N GLU A 65 1.61 15.21 -5.21
CA GLU A 65 1.67 15.04 -3.74
C GLU A 65 0.85 16.08 -2.98
N ASN A 66 0.60 17.26 -3.56
CA ASN A 66 -0.29 18.26 -2.95
C ASN A 66 -1.74 17.77 -2.84
N ARG A 67 -2.17 16.90 -3.76
CA ARG A 67 -3.58 16.44 -3.89
C ARG A 67 -3.77 14.95 -3.64
N HIS A 68 -2.68 14.22 -3.51
CA HIS A 68 -2.68 12.76 -3.39
C HIS A 68 -1.69 12.32 -2.32
N THR A 69 -1.89 11.11 -1.82
CA THR A 69 -0.87 10.39 -1.06
C THR A 69 -0.09 9.54 -2.05
N ILE A 70 1.23 9.64 -2.02
CA ILE A 70 2.11 8.92 -2.96
C ILE A 70 3.14 8.11 -2.17
N VAL A 71 3.24 6.82 -2.47
CA VAL A 71 4.27 5.93 -1.92
C VAL A 71 5.18 5.48 -3.06
N ARG A 72 6.48 5.69 -2.91
CA ARG A 72 7.50 5.42 -3.94
C ARG A 72 8.34 4.21 -3.51
N TYR A 73 8.23 3.10 -4.23
CA TYR A 73 8.92 1.85 -3.93
C TYR A 73 10.25 1.76 -4.69
N GLU A 74 11.31 2.42 -4.20
CA GLU A 74 12.71 2.30 -4.68
C GLU A 74 12.88 2.14 -6.20
N GLY A 75 12.20 2.98 -6.99
CA GLY A 75 12.28 2.95 -8.46
C GLY A 75 11.61 1.74 -9.15
N ARG A 76 10.98 0.83 -8.38
CA ARG A 76 10.22 -0.34 -8.86
C ARG A 76 8.78 -0.02 -9.19
N SER A 77 8.12 0.74 -8.31
CA SER A 77 6.71 1.10 -8.48
C SER A 77 6.34 2.35 -7.68
N VAL A 78 5.18 2.92 -8.00
CA VAL A 78 4.57 4.03 -7.28
C VAL A 78 3.11 3.66 -7.01
N GLU A 79 2.63 3.99 -5.83
CA GLU A 79 1.22 3.90 -5.45
C GLU A 79 0.70 5.30 -5.15
N ILE A 80 -0.45 5.63 -5.73
CA ILE A 80 -1.10 6.93 -5.63
C ILE A 80 -2.51 6.69 -5.10
N THR A 81 -2.85 7.32 -3.99
CA THR A 81 -4.18 7.28 -3.37
C THR A 81 -4.71 8.70 -3.15
N LEU A 82 -5.97 8.84 -2.77
CA LEU A 82 -6.51 10.14 -2.35
C LEU A 82 -5.70 10.69 -1.16
N LYS A 83 -5.56 12.01 -1.08
CA LYS A 83 -4.81 12.66 0.01
C LYS A 83 -5.30 12.17 1.38
N GLY A 84 -4.35 11.78 2.23
CA GLY A 84 -4.63 11.31 3.59
C GLY A 84 -5.14 9.86 3.67
N ARG A 85 -5.25 9.14 2.55
CA ARG A 85 -5.58 7.70 2.56
C ARG A 85 -4.31 6.87 2.69
N THR A 86 -3.87 6.71 3.94
CA THR A 86 -2.74 5.86 4.35
C THR A 86 -3.22 4.68 5.20
N LYS A 87 -2.40 3.63 5.32
CA LYS A 87 -2.66 2.53 6.25
C LYS A 87 -2.70 3.01 7.71
N GLU A 88 -1.85 3.98 8.07
CA GLU A 88 -1.88 4.66 9.37
C GLU A 88 -3.26 5.26 9.67
N ARG A 89 -3.82 6.04 8.75
CA ARG A 89 -5.15 6.64 8.96
C ARG A 89 -6.24 5.56 9.04
N GLY A 90 -6.06 4.46 8.29
CA GLY A 90 -6.91 3.28 8.39
C GLY A 90 -6.88 2.65 9.79
N LEU A 91 -5.69 2.42 10.35
CA LEU A 91 -5.51 1.91 11.71
C LEU A 91 -6.16 2.84 12.73
N GLN A 92 -5.86 4.15 12.68
CA GLN A 92 -6.47 5.14 13.57
C GLN A 92 -8.00 5.12 13.49
N SER A 93 -8.57 5.05 12.28
CA SER A 93 -10.02 5.00 12.10
C SER A 93 -10.65 3.74 12.70
N ILE A 94 -9.99 2.57 12.56
CA ILE A 94 -10.48 1.31 13.16
C ILE A 94 -10.40 1.37 14.69
N CYS A 95 -9.33 1.94 15.25
CA CYS A 95 -9.18 2.19 16.68
C CYS A 95 -10.31 3.09 17.21
N GLU A 96 -10.55 4.24 16.55
CA GLU A 96 -11.62 5.18 16.88
C GLU A 96 -13.00 4.50 16.85
N LEU A 97 -13.31 3.74 15.79
CA LEU A 97 -14.59 3.04 15.65
C LEU A 97 -14.79 1.90 16.66
N SER A 98 -13.70 1.28 17.10
CA SER A 98 -13.74 0.14 18.03
C SER A 98 -13.60 0.55 19.48
N ASN A 99 -13.41 1.84 19.77
CA ASN A 99 -13.04 2.36 21.09
C ASN A 99 -11.82 1.61 21.69
N ILE A 100 -10.85 1.29 20.83
CA ILE A 100 -9.58 0.65 21.20
C ILE A 100 -8.49 1.70 21.05
N SER A 101 -7.71 1.88 22.10
CA SER A 101 -6.59 2.81 22.05
C SER A 101 -5.42 2.25 21.23
N ILE A 102 -4.72 3.12 20.51
CA ILE A 102 -3.75 2.72 19.49
C ILE A 102 -2.54 1.97 20.08
N GLU A 103 -2.17 2.25 21.32
CA GLU A 103 -1.13 1.52 22.06
C GLU A 103 -1.50 0.06 22.36
N ASN A 104 -2.78 -0.30 22.23
CA ASN A 104 -3.26 -1.68 22.35
C ASN A 104 -3.37 -2.39 20.99
N THR A 105 -2.61 -1.92 19.98
CA THR A 105 -2.61 -2.52 18.64
C THR A 105 -1.23 -3.04 18.26
N MET A 106 -1.22 -4.12 17.48
CA MET A 106 -0.03 -4.61 16.80
C MET A 106 -0.25 -4.45 15.29
N ALA A 107 0.69 -3.78 14.62
CA ALA A 107 0.72 -3.64 13.17
C ALA A 107 1.80 -4.55 12.59
N ILE A 108 1.51 -5.25 11.50
CA ILE A 108 2.47 -6.14 10.82
C ILE A 108 2.57 -5.70 9.35
N GLY A 109 3.79 -5.49 8.86
CA GLY A 109 4.02 -4.98 7.50
C GLY A 109 5.36 -5.37 6.90
N ASP A 110 5.55 -5.04 5.63
CA ASP A 110 6.75 -5.41 4.89
C ASP A 110 7.29 -4.35 3.94
N GLU A 111 6.50 -3.33 3.61
CA GLU A 111 6.81 -2.41 2.53
C GLU A 111 6.49 -0.95 2.90
N LEU A 112 6.94 0.02 2.10
CA LEU A 112 6.92 1.45 2.48
C LEU A 112 5.54 2.03 2.81
N ASN A 113 4.44 1.46 2.28
CA ASN A 113 3.09 1.92 2.63
C ASN A 113 2.64 1.48 4.04
N ASP A 114 3.37 0.55 4.68
CA ASP A 114 3.14 0.10 6.06
C ASP A 114 3.82 1.00 7.09
N TYR A 115 4.82 1.79 6.69
CA TYR A 115 5.66 2.58 7.61
C TYR A 115 4.85 3.36 8.64
N GLY A 116 3.90 4.18 8.19
CA GLY A 116 3.11 5.01 9.10
C GLY A 116 2.28 4.18 10.09
N MET A 117 1.73 3.03 9.65
CA MET A 117 0.96 2.15 10.53
C MET A 117 1.86 1.49 11.59
N LEU A 118 3.07 1.05 11.19
CA LEU A 118 4.04 0.45 12.10
C LEU A 118 4.52 1.42 13.18
N GLN A 119 4.75 2.69 12.82
CA GLN A 119 5.22 3.71 13.77
C GLN A 119 4.15 4.16 14.79
N HIS A 120 2.87 4.00 14.47
CA HIS A 120 1.78 4.50 15.31
C HIS A 120 1.09 3.42 16.13
N ALA A 121 1.23 2.14 15.74
CA ALA A 121 0.75 1.03 16.56
C ALA A 121 1.54 0.96 17.88
N GLY A 122 0.93 0.38 18.91
CA GLY A 122 1.64 0.09 20.16
C GLY A 122 2.77 -0.92 20.00
N LEU A 123 2.70 -1.77 18.97
CA LEU A 123 3.78 -2.66 18.55
C LEU A 123 3.84 -2.74 17.02
N GLY A 124 4.90 -2.22 16.42
CA GLY A 124 5.22 -2.33 15.00
C GLY A 124 6.08 -3.56 14.71
N VAL A 125 5.59 -4.45 13.84
CA VAL A 125 6.29 -5.68 13.43
C VAL A 125 6.60 -5.68 11.93
N ALA A 126 7.86 -5.95 11.59
CA ALA A 126 8.27 -6.24 10.22
C ALA A 126 8.42 -7.76 10.00
N VAL A 127 7.90 -8.29 8.89
CA VAL A 127 8.16 -9.70 8.52
C VAL A 127 9.54 -9.89 7.89
N GLY A 128 10.03 -11.13 7.82
CA GLY A 128 11.38 -11.45 7.39
C GLY A 128 11.73 -11.05 5.95
N ASN A 129 10.75 -10.90 5.05
CA ASN A 129 10.96 -10.38 3.69
C ASN A 129 10.82 -8.86 3.57
N ALA A 130 10.54 -8.15 4.67
CA ALA A 130 10.36 -6.71 4.65
C ALA A 130 11.61 -5.98 4.14
N VAL A 131 11.38 -4.85 3.47
CA VAL A 131 12.47 -4.00 2.97
C VAL A 131 13.33 -3.48 4.14
N PRO A 132 14.64 -3.25 3.95
CA PRO A 132 15.54 -2.88 5.05
C PRO A 132 15.10 -1.65 5.84
N SER A 133 14.54 -0.65 5.17
CA SER A 133 14.02 0.58 5.79
C SER A 133 12.84 0.30 6.73
N ILE A 134 11.98 -0.67 6.40
CA ILE A 134 10.87 -1.07 7.27
C ILE A 134 11.38 -1.88 8.47
N LYS A 135 12.30 -2.82 8.27
CA LYS A 135 12.91 -3.59 9.37
C LYS A 135 13.62 -2.70 10.39
N ALA A 136 14.30 -1.66 9.92
CA ALA A 136 15.04 -0.74 10.78
C ALA A 136 14.14 0.14 11.67
N GLN A 137 12.85 0.22 11.35
CA GLN A 137 11.88 1.08 12.04
C GLN A 137 10.86 0.28 12.84
N ALA A 138 10.83 -1.04 12.71
CA ALA A 138 9.95 -1.90 13.47
C ALA A 138 10.52 -2.18 14.88
N ASP A 139 9.64 -2.29 15.87
CA ASP A 139 9.99 -2.67 17.24
C ASP A 139 10.45 -4.13 17.31
N TRP A 140 9.93 -4.97 16.42
CA TRP A 140 10.29 -6.37 16.32
C TRP A 140 10.29 -6.86 14.87
N VAL A 141 11.23 -7.75 14.54
CA VAL A 141 11.37 -8.32 13.20
C VAL A 141 11.20 -9.83 13.29
N ALA A 142 10.23 -10.36 12.54
CA ALA A 142 10.02 -11.79 12.43
C ALA A 142 11.18 -12.45 11.68
N ARG A 143 11.54 -13.67 12.08
CA ARG A 143 12.53 -14.47 11.35
C ARG A 143 11.98 -14.92 10.01
N SER A 144 10.70 -15.30 9.99
CA SER A 144 10.02 -15.82 8.82
C SER A 144 9.48 -14.68 7.94
N GLY A 145 9.54 -14.84 6.62
CA GLY A 145 8.92 -13.91 5.67
C GLY A 145 7.42 -14.16 5.51
N TYR A 146 6.75 -13.27 4.79
CA TYR A 146 5.39 -13.38 4.31
C TYR A 146 4.42 -13.82 5.41
N THR A 147 3.49 -14.72 5.08
CA THR A 147 2.45 -15.22 5.99
C THR A 147 3.04 -15.93 7.19
N GLU A 148 4.14 -16.66 7.04
CA GLU A 148 4.81 -17.34 8.15
C GLU A 148 5.31 -16.34 9.21
N GLY A 149 5.80 -15.18 8.78
CA GLY A 149 6.19 -14.08 9.69
C GLY A 149 5.02 -13.50 10.46
N VAL A 150 3.85 -13.37 9.81
CA VAL A 150 2.61 -12.94 10.47
C VAL A 150 2.19 -13.95 11.54
N VAL A 151 2.22 -15.25 11.21
CA VAL A 151 1.90 -16.33 12.15
C VAL A 151 2.87 -16.32 13.33
N GLU A 152 4.17 -16.12 13.08
CA GLU A 152 5.20 -15.99 14.12
C GLU A 152 4.87 -14.84 15.08
N ALA A 153 4.56 -13.65 14.56
CA ALA A 153 4.19 -12.48 15.37
C ALA A 153 2.95 -12.73 16.25
N ILE A 154 1.88 -13.28 15.66
CA ILE A 154 0.64 -13.59 16.39
C ILE A 154 0.90 -14.60 17.51
N LYS A 155 1.69 -15.65 17.25
CA LYS A 155 2.06 -16.63 18.28
C LYS A 155 2.91 -16.02 19.39
N THR A 156 3.80 -15.08 19.07
CA THR A 156 4.69 -14.46 20.06
C THR A 156 3.95 -13.47 20.96
N PHE A 157 3.07 -12.64 20.41
CA PHE A 157 2.52 -11.48 21.14
C PHE A 157 1.04 -11.61 21.52
N VAL A 158 0.26 -12.45 20.84
CA VAL A 158 -1.19 -12.54 21.04
C VAL A 158 -1.57 -13.87 21.70
N VAL A 159 -1.13 -14.98 21.12
CA VAL A 159 -1.46 -16.30 21.64
C VAL A 159 -0.48 -16.64 22.77
N ARG A 160 -0.87 -16.37 24.02
CA ARG A 160 -0.16 -16.95 25.17
C ARG A 160 -0.44 -18.45 25.20
N ASP A 161 0.62 -19.26 25.25
CA ASP A 161 0.52 -20.68 25.56
C ASP A 161 0.01 -20.76 27.01
N ASN A 162 -1.27 -21.10 27.21
CA ASN A 162 -1.83 -21.44 28.52
C ASN A 162 -1.30 -22.83 28.94
N ARG A 163 0.01 -22.95 29.15
CA ARG A 163 0.62 -24.15 29.74
C ARG A 163 1.04 -23.88 31.17
#